data_AF-A0A5A7QKR4-F1
#
_entry.id   AF-A0A5A7QKR4-F1
#
_cell.length_a   1.000
_cell.length_b   1.000
_cell.length_c   1.000
_cell.angle_alpha   90.00
_cell.angle_beta   90.00
_cell.angle_gamma   90.00
#
_symmetry.space_group_name_H-M   'P 1'
#
loop_
_entity.id
_entity.type
_entity.pdbx_description
1 polymer ?
#
loop_
_entity_poly.entity_id
_entity_poly.type
_entity_poly.pdbx_seq_one_letter_code
_entity_poly.pdbx_strand_id
1 'polypeptide(L)'
;MCLTPMGPLLASSRIGKQRTPSGSVVYVAFGSFAVFNNSSASWRSGFSSRAGCFVGQWEIGLRLRKDESGIIGSEEIKDKLGRVLGDLGFKERAASVAKVLESVLLQEFDENILAQHLNKASSLLEELHTITYEAKTSEAKTQVVYMGKPHAIAIPYPAQGHVLLMLELSQRLAMQHDIKVTVVNTDFNHARVIKSISDSDKLQESVNLISIPDGLEPWEDRNDISRLREGMCQVMLPELEAVINKLNGKNCTEGRGDDKVTCVIADGSMTWALGVADKAGLRKVACWTVSGLAAASLLSIPKLVSDGIIDSHGRIQKHEMVRFAPDSPPIHSTNFIWASFGCKPTFNSRKFHSLLKLADRHICNSSFSLETGVFSAYPNITPLGPLLASTGHRKSLGYFWPPDPASLAWLDRHPTNSVVYVAFGSFTRFGREQFDELALGLELTGRPFLWVVRGDTEETYPDGFMERVGERGLIVRWAPQQQILSHPSVACFVSHCGWNSTVEGVVCGGVPFVCWPYFADQFLNETYICNEWKIGLRLRKDENGIIGRGEIEDKVESVLSHKSYKERALDLQRKTMDGIRGGKSHENLNDFIEWIKRN
;
A
#
# COMPACT_ATOMS: atom_id res chain seq x y z
N MET A 1 -15.51 -30.44 12.50
CA MET A 1 -15.37 -31.53 11.51
C MET A 1 -14.89 -30.89 10.22
N CYS A 2 -13.78 -31.39 9.66
CA CYS A 2 -13.06 -30.79 8.54
C CYS A 2 -13.95 -30.53 7.32
N LEU A 3 -13.89 -29.31 6.76
CA LEU A 3 -14.30 -29.04 5.39
C LEU A 3 -13.04 -28.81 4.58
N THR A 4 -12.66 -29.81 3.80
CA THR A 4 -11.69 -29.68 2.71
C THR A 4 -12.28 -28.74 1.65
N PRO A 5 -11.52 -27.83 1.02
CA PRO A 5 -12.01 -27.09 -0.13
C PRO A 5 -12.09 -28.06 -1.32
N MET A 6 -13.29 -28.33 -1.84
CA MET A 6 -13.42 -28.85 -3.20
C MET A 6 -13.06 -27.71 -4.16
N GLY A 7 -12.18 -27.98 -5.14
CA GLY A 7 -11.77 -27.03 -6.15
C GLY A 7 -12.93 -26.53 -7.03
N PRO A 8 -12.70 -25.53 -7.91
CA PRO A 8 -13.75 -24.95 -8.73
C PRO A 8 -14.36 -26.02 -9.65
N LEU A 9 -15.66 -26.29 -9.49
CA LEU A 9 -16.43 -27.04 -10.47
C LEU A 9 -16.57 -26.17 -11.72
N LEU A 10 -15.96 -26.61 -12.82
CA LEU A 10 -16.10 -25.98 -14.15
C LEU A 10 -17.58 -25.96 -14.54
N ALA A 11 -18.17 -24.77 -14.67
CA ALA A 11 -19.47 -24.60 -15.32
C ALA A 11 -19.33 -25.00 -16.79
N SER A 12 -20.12 -25.98 -17.25
CA SER A 12 -20.23 -26.30 -18.68
C SER A 12 -21.68 -26.18 -19.12
N SER A 13 -21.93 -25.36 -20.15
CA SER A 13 -23.21 -25.31 -20.84
C SER A 13 -23.35 -26.53 -21.77
N ARG A 14 -24.48 -27.22 -21.76
CA ARG A 14 -24.76 -28.36 -22.67
C ARG A 14 -25.92 -28.04 -23.60
N ILE A 15 -25.75 -28.37 -24.88
CA ILE A 15 -26.80 -28.29 -25.91
C ILE A 15 -27.13 -29.71 -26.35
N GLY A 16 -28.42 -30.06 -26.33
CA GLY A 16 -28.92 -31.37 -26.78
C GLY A 16 -30.04 -31.22 -27.80
N LYS A 17 -30.07 -32.08 -28.82
CA LYS A 17 -31.18 -32.19 -29.78
C LYS A 17 -31.98 -33.46 -29.50
N GLN A 18 -33.30 -33.34 -29.39
CA GLN A 18 -34.21 -34.48 -29.32
C GLN A 18 -35.25 -34.36 -30.42
N ARG A 19 -35.36 -35.38 -31.28
CA ARG A 19 -36.42 -35.45 -32.31
C ARG A 19 -37.70 -35.97 -31.67
N THR A 20 -38.79 -35.22 -31.86
CA THR A 20 -40.13 -35.64 -31.44
C THR A 20 -41.06 -35.70 -32.65
N PRO A 21 -42.20 -36.42 -32.59
CA PRO A 21 -43.10 -36.61 -33.74
C PRO A 21 -43.67 -35.30 -34.33
N SER A 22 -43.63 -34.19 -33.58
CA SER A 22 -44.12 -32.87 -33.97
C SER A 22 -43.01 -31.86 -34.33
N GLY A 23 -41.76 -32.30 -34.49
CA GLY A 23 -40.63 -31.45 -34.89
C GLY A 23 -39.38 -31.59 -34.02
N SER A 24 -38.29 -30.92 -34.43
CA SER A 24 -36.99 -30.92 -33.73
C SER A 24 -37.00 -29.95 -32.56
N VAL A 25 -36.68 -30.43 -31.36
CA VAL A 25 -36.60 -29.61 -30.14
C VAL A 25 -35.13 -29.48 -29.73
N VAL A 26 -34.71 -28.24 -29.46
CA VAL A 26 -33.38 -27.92 -28.92
C VAL A 26 -33.51 -27.66 -27.43
N TYR A 27 -32.65 -28.29 -26.64
CA TYR A 27 -32.52 -28.06 -25.21
C TYR A 27 -31.18 -27.35 -24.96
N VAL A 28 -31.24 -26.28 -24.16
CA VAL A 28 -30.08 -25.54 -23.70
C VAL A 28 -30.10 -25.57 -22.18
N ALA A 29 -29.03 -26.06 -21.57
CA ALA A 29 -28.86 -26.12 -20.12
C ALA A 29 -27.72 -25.19 -19.69
N PHE A 30 -27.99 -24.36 -18.67
CA PHE A 30 -27.03 -23.47 -18.02
C PHE A 30 -26.59 -24.10 -16.68
N GLY A 31 -25.30 -23.96 -16.33
CA GLY A 31 -24.56 -24.78 -15.35
C GLY A 31 -25.08 -24.86 -13.90
N SER A 32 -24.43 -25.72 -13.12
CA SER A 32 -24.85 -26.19 -11.78
C SER A 32 -24.37 -25.32 -10.62
N PHE A 33 -25.23 -25.01 -9.64
CA PHE A 33 -24.85 -24.33 -8.38
C PHE A 33 -25.68 -24.82 -7.18
N ALA A 34 -25.10 -24.78 -5.98
CA ALA A 34 -25.75 -25.14 -4.71
C ALA A 34 -26.34 -23.90 -4.02
N VAL A 35 -27.61 -23.99 -3.59
CA VAL A 35 -28.30 -22.94 -2.83
C VAL A 35 -28.70 -23.49 -1.45
N PHE A 36 -28.34 -22.80 -0.37
CA PHE A 36 -28.98 -22.99 0.93
C PHE A 36 -30.19 -22.05 0.99
N ASN A 37 -31.41 -22.57 0.96
CA ASN A 37 -32.61 -21.76 1.12
C ASN A 37 -33.44 -22.20 2.32
N ASN A 38 -33.92 -21.21 3.08
CA ASN A 38 -34.85 -21.38 4.18
C ASN A 38 -36.16 -20.67 3.80
N SER A 39 -36.93 -21.26 2.88
CA SER A 39 -38.36 -20.98 2.72
C SER A 39 -39.00 -21.96 1.73
N SER A 40 -40.23 -22.35 2.06
CA SER A 40 -41.07 -23.38 1.44
C SER A 40 -41.50 -23.08 0.00
N ALA A 41 -41.16 -23.96 -0.94
CA ALA A 41 -41.89 -24.17 -2.18
C ALA A 41 -41.72 -25.64 -2.64
N SER A 42 -42.84 -26.33 -2.85
CA SER A 42 -42.86 -27.75 -3.26
C SER A 42 -42.71 -27.89 -4.77
N TRP A 43 -41.68 -28.61 -5.23
CA TRP A 43 -41.56 -29.07 -6.62
C TRP A 43 -41.02 -30.50 -6.63
N ARG A 44 -41.62 -31.37 -7.46
CA ARG A 44 -41.41 -32.83 -7.45
C ARG A 44 -40.00 -33.19 -7.93
N SER A 45 -39.17 -33.74 -7.04
CA SER A 45 -37.98 -34.52 -7.39
C SER A 45 -38.15 -35.95 -6.87
N GLY A 46 -38.08 -36.95 -7.75
CA GLY A 46 -38.07 -38.35 -7.35
C GLY A 46 -36.66 -38.81 -7.03
N PHE A 47 -36.23 -38.72 -5.77
CA PHE A 47 -35.16 -39.54 -5.17
C PHE A 47 -35.35 -39.57 -3.64
N SER A 48 -35.25 -40.75 -3.04
CA SER A 48 -35.54 -40.99 -1.62
C SER A 48 -34.37 -40.66 -0.69
N SER A 49 -34.71 -40.32 0.56
CA SER A 49 -33.87 -39.78 1.63
C SER A 49 -32.85 -40.73 2.26
N ARG A 50 -31.75 -40.15 2.79
CA ARG A 50 -31.32 -40.27 4.19
C ARG A 50 -30.22 -39.23 4.54
N ALA A 51 -30.45 -38.53 5.66
CA ALA A 51 -29.54 -37.64 6.40
C ALA A 51 -29.03 -36.34 5.71
N GLY A 52 -29.81 -35.26 5.87
CA GLY A 52 -29.31 -33.97 6.32
C GLY A 52 -28.23 -33.22 5.51
N CYS A 53 -28.35 -33.14 4.19
CA CYS A 53 -27.71 -32.10 3.37
C CYS A 53 -28.43 -32.04 2.01
N PHE A 54 -29.00 -30.89 1.62
CA PHE A 54 -29.57 -30.72 0.28
C PHE A 54 -28.55 -30.02 -0.62
N VAL A 55 -27.91 -30.78 -1.51
CA VAL A 55 -27.24 -30.22 -2.70
C VAL A 55 -28.27 -30.34 -3.83
N GLY A 56 -28.98 -29.24 -4.12
CA GLY A 56 -29.90 -29.18 -5.25
C GLY A 56 -29.18 -28.66 -6.49
N GLN A 57 -29.11 -29.46 -7.54
CA GLN A 57 -28.71 -29.04 -8.88
C GLN A 57 -29.92 -28.39 -9.57
N TRP A 58 -29.78 -27.18 -10.10
CA TRP A 58 -30.81 -26.53 -10.92
C TRP A 58 -30.31 -26.40 -12.35
N GLU A 59 -31.12 -26.87 -13.31
CA GLU A 59 -30.92 -26.65 -14.74
C GLU A 59 -32.10 -25.82 -15.26
N ILE A 60 -31.83 -24.69 -15.91
CA ILE A 60 -32.84 -23.96 -16.67
C ILE A 60 -32.89 -24.57 -18.06
N GLY A 61 -33.84 -25.48 -18.29
CA GLY A 61 -34.09 -26.09 -19.59
C GLY A 61 -35.12 -25.30 -20.40
N LEU A 62 -34.69 -24.65 -21.48
CA LEU A 62 -35.61 -23.98 -22.40
C LEU A 62 -36.02 -24.93 -23.53
N ARG A 63 -37.33 -25.10 -23.71
CA ARG A 63 -37.89 -25.89 -24.81
C ARG A 63 -38.39 -24.96 -25.90
N LEU A 64 -37.65 -24.89 -26.99
CA LEU A 64 -37.92 -23.99 -28.12
C LEU A 64 -38.47 -24.78 -29.31
N ARG A 65 -39.54 -24.28 -29.94
CA ARG A 65 -40.10 -24.86 -31.15
C ARG A 65 -39.60 -24.10 -32.38
N LYS A 66 -39.46 -24.83 -33.48
CA LYS A 66 -39.20 -24.24 -34.79
C LYS A 66 -40.54 -23.89 -35.43
N ASP A 67 -40.58 -22.77 -36.14
CA ASP A 67 -41.66 -22.43 -37.05
C ASP A 67 -41.60 -23.27 -38.34
N GLU A 68 -42.54 -23.06 -39.25
CA GLU A 68 -42.69 -23.82 -40.50
C GLU A 68 -41.48 -23.65 -41.45
N SER A 69 -40.62 -22.64 -41.23
CA SER A 69 -39.37 -22.41 -41.97
C SER A 69 -38.15 -23.09 -41.34
N GLY A 70 -38.33 -23.76 -40.19
CA GLY A 70 -37.27 -24.46 -39.47
C GLY A 70 -36.43 -23.56 -38.55
N ILE A 71 -36.86 -22.31 -38.35
CA ILE A 71 -36.20 -21.27 -37.55
C ILE A 71 -36.94 -21.15 -36.21
N ILE A 72 -36.24 -20.83 -35.12
CA ILE A 72 -36.88 -20.55 -33.84
C ILE A 72 -37.23 -19.06 -33.82
N GLY A 73 -38.51 -18.72 -33.76
CA GLY A 73 -38.97 -17.33 -33.78
C GLY A 73 -38.48 -16.54 -32.56
N SER A 74 -37.99 -15.32 -32.79
CA SER A 74 -37.44 -14.42 -31.76
C SER A 74 -38.44 -14.10 -30.64
N GLU A 75 -39.74 -14.02 -30.96
CA GLU A 75 -40.80 -13.73 -29.99
C GLU A 75 -41.09 -14.91 -29.03
N GLU A 76 -40.94 -16.17 -29.47
CA GLU A 76 -41.13 -17.34 -28.59
C GLU A 76 -40.03 -17.41 -27.51
N ILE A 77 -38.83 -16.98 -27.86
CA ILE A 77 -37.68 -16.94 -26.94
C ILE A 77 -37.85 -15.82 -25.92
N LYS A 78 -38.24 -14.62 -26.36
CA LYS A 78 -38.49 -13.47 -25.45
C LYS A 78 -39.56 -13.78 -24.41
N ASP A 79 -40.67 -14.38 -24.84
CA ASP A 79 -41.79 -14.68 -23.92
C ASP A 79 -41.39 -15.73 -22.89
N LYS A 80 -40.74 -16.83 -23.30
CA LYS A 80 -40.33 -17.89 -22.37
C LYS A 80 -39.19 -17.48 -21.45
N LEU A 81 -38.18 -16.79 -21.96
CA LEU A 81 -37.05 -16.33 -21.15
C LEU A 81 -37.46 -15.20 -20.21
N GLY A 82 -38.30 -14.28 -20.70
CA GLY A 82 -38.84 -13.18 -19.90
C GLY A 82 -39.70 -13.67 -18.74
N ARG A 83 -40.50 -14.72 -18.93
CA ARG A 83 -41.23 -15.38 -17.83
C ARG A 83 -40.29 -16.02 -16.81
N VAL A 84 -39.33 -16.83 -17.26
CA VAL A 84 -38.38 -17.51 -16.36
C VAL A 84 -37.55 -16.51 -15.55
N LEU A 85 -37.03 -15.45 -16.17
CA LEU A 85 -36.24 -14.41 -15.48
C LEU A 85 -37.13 -13.48 -14.64
N GLY A 86 -38.37 -13.27 -15.06
CA GLY A 86 -39.38 -12.51 -14.31
C GLY A 86 -39.81 -13.20 -13.02
N ASP A 87 -40.02 -14.52 -13.07
CA ASP A 87 -40.37 -15.37 -11.91
C ASP A 87 -39.19 -15.49 -10.92
N LEU A 88 -37.95 -15.33 -11.41
CA LEU A 88 -36.73 -15.29 -10.59
C LEU A 88 -36.40 -13.88 -10.04
N GLY A 89 -37.23 -12.86 -10.35
CA GLY A 89 -37.12 -11.51 -9.77
C GLY A 89 -36.21 -10.52 -10.52
N PHE A 90 -35.80 -10.81 -11.76
CA PHE A 90 -34.83 -10.01 -12.55
C PHE A 90 -35.50 -9.05 -13.57
N LYS A 91 -36.66 -8.47 -13.24
CA LYS A 91 -37.52 -7.75 -14.20
C LYS A 91 -36.86 -6.53 -14.87
N GLU A 92 -36.02 -5.76 -14.17
CA GLU A 92 -35.48 -4.50 -14.71
C GLU A 92 -34.32 -4.67 -15.71
N ARG A 93 -33.64 -5.82 -15.75
CA ARG A 93 -32.55 -6.09 -16.69
C ARG A 93 -32.81 -7.25 -17.66
N ALA A 94 -33.97 -7.91 -17.56
CA ALA A 94 -34.45 -8.92 -18.51
C ALA A 94 -34.45 -8.40 -19.96
N ALA A 95 -34.77 -7.11 -20.16
CA ALA A 95 -34.75 -6.48 -21.48
C ALA A 95 -33.34 -6.38 -22.10
N SER A 96 -32.28 -6.25 -21.29
CA SER A 96 -30.91 -6.15 -21.78
C SER A 96 -30.32 -7.52 -22.15
N VAL A 97 -30.63 -8.55 -21.35
CA VAL A 97 -30.26 -9.95 -21.65
C VAL A 97 -31.02 -10.46 -22.88
N ALA A 98 -32.30 -10.10 -23.02
CA ALA A 98 -33.09 -10.39 -24.21
C ALA A 98 -32.49 -9.75 -25.47
N LYS A 99 -32.00 -8.51 -25.39
CA LYS A 99 -31.37 -7.78 -26.51
C LYS A 99 -30.05 -8.42 -26.98
N VAL A 100 -29.25 -8.93 -26.03
CA VAL A 100 -28.00 -9.65 -26.35
C VAL A 100 -28.31 -10.97 -27.03
N LEU A 101 -29.30 -11.73 -26.54
CA LEU A 101 -29.72 -12.98 -27.18
C LEU A 101 -30.36 -12.74 -28.56
N GLU A 102 -31.07 -11.63 -28.75
CA GLU A 102 -31.58 -11.18 -30.06
C GLU A 102 -30.45 -11.00 -31.09
N SER A 103 -29.33 -10.41 -30.67
CA SER A 103 -28.16 -10.22 -31.55
C SER A 103 -27.44 -11.52 -31.93
N VAL A 104 -27.61 -12.57 -31.12
CA VAL A 104 -26.97 -13.88 -31.30
C VAL A 104 -27.79 -14.79 -32.23
N LEU A 105 -29.10 -14.58 -32.31
CA LEU A 105 -30.04 -15.47 -33.01
C LEU A 105 -30.47 -14.97 -34.39
N LEU A 106 -30.02 -13.78 -34.80
CA LEU A 106 -30.27 -13.18 -36.12
C LEU A 106 -29.18 -13.49 -37.16
N GLN A 107 -28.11 -14.21 -36.80
CA GLN A 107 -27.08 -14.66 -37.73
C GLN A 107 -27.17 -16.17 -37.94
N GLU A 108 -26.98 -16.61 -39.19
CA GLU A 108 -27.17 -18.01 -39.61
C GLU A 108 -26.42 -19.02 -38.72
N PHE A 109 -27.07 -20.17 -38.52
CA PHE A 109 -26.74 -21.20 -37.54
C PHE A 109 -25.34 -21.83 -37.73
N ASP A 110 -24.35 -21.38 -36.97
CA ASP A 110 -23.15 -22.14 -36.60
C ASP A 110 -23.21 -22.51 -35.10
N GLU A 111 -23.18 -23.82 -34.80
CA GLU A 111 -23.27 -24.35 -33.42
C GLU A 111 -22.10 -23.90 -32.52
N ASN A 112 -20.94 -23.58 -33.09
CA ASN A 112 -19.77 -23.11 -32.34
C ASN A 112 -19.93 -21.65 -31.90
N ILE A 113 -20.54 -20.82 -32.76
CA ILE A 113 -20.83 -19.41 -32.46
C ILE A 113 -21.90 -19.34 -31.35
N LEU A 114 -22.94 -20.17 -31.43
CA LEU A 114 -23.97 -20.24 -30.40
C LEU A 114 -23.40 -20.67 -29.04
N ALA A 115 -22.48 -21.63 -29.01
CA ALA A 115 -21.81 -22.06 -27.78
C ALA A 115 -20.93 -20.95 -27.16
N GLN A 116 -20.18 -20.19 -27.98
CA GLN A 116 -19.40 -19.04 -27.50
C GLN A 116 -20.28 -17.94 -26.90
N HIS A 117 -21.40 -17.64 -27.56
CA HIS A 117 -22.33 -16.61 -27.08
C HIS A 117 -23.14 -17.05 -25.86
N LEU A 118 -23.48 -18.33 -25.73
CA LEU A 118 -24.09 -18.89 -24.53
C LEU A 118 -23.13 -18.87 -23.34
N ASN A 119 -21.84 -19.14 -23.55
CA ASN A 119 -20.82 -18.95 -22.53
C ASN A 119 -20.70 -17.47 -22.12
N LYS A 120 -20.80 -16.54 -23.07
CA LYS A 120 -20.82 -15.10 -22.79
C LYS A 120 -22.07 -14.67 -22.00
N ALA A 121 -23.23 -15.22 -22.32
CA ALA A 121 -24.47 -15.00 -21.57
C ALA A 121 -24.41 -15.62 -20.16
N SER A 122 -23.78 -16.81 -20.02
CA SER A 122 -23.54 -17.45 -18.73
C SER A 122 -22.60 -16.62 -17.86
N SER A 123 -21.53 -16.06 -18.44
CA SER A 123 -20.60 -15.14 -17.76
C SER A 123 -21.29 -13.84 -17.32
N LEU A 124 -22.18 -13.28 -18.15
CA LEU A 124 -22.99 -12.10 -17.78
C LEU A 124 -23.99 -12.40 -16.67
N LEU A 125 -24.58 -13.60 -16.65
CA LEU A 125 -25.45 -14.06 -15.56
C LEU A 125 -24.66 -14.34 -14.27
N GLU A 126 -23.42 -14.80 -14.35
CA GLU A 126 -22.50 -14.94 -13.21
C GLU A 126 -22.06 -13.58 -12.65
N GLU A 127 -21.75 -12.59 -13.50
CA GLU A 127 -21.48 -11.21 -13.07
C GLU A 127 -22.72 -10.58 -12.40
N LEU A 128 -23.92 -10.78 -12.98
CA LEU A 128 -25.18 -10.31 -12.39
C LEU A 128 -25.45 -11.00 -11.05
N HIS A 129 -25.20 -12.31 -10.93
CA HIS A 129 -25.36 -13.02 -9.66
C HIS A 129 -24.31 -12.59 -8.63
N THR A 130 -23.08 -12.25 -9.02
CA THR A 130 -22.05 -11.73 -8.09
C THR A 130 -22.48 -10.38 -7.52
N ILE A 131 -22.94 -9.46 -8.38
CA ILE A 131 -23.45 -8.14 -8.00
C ILE A 131 -24.73 -8.26 -7.14
N THR A 132 -25.61 -9.21 -7.45
CA THR A 132 -26.86 -9.41 -6.69
C THR A 132 -26.68 -10.25 -5.43
N TYR A 133 -25.69 -11.14 -5.39
CA TYR A 133 -25.28 -11.87 -4.19
C TYR A 133 -24.59 -10.90 -3.23
N GLU A 134 -23.76 -9.98 -3.70
CA GLU A 134 -23.25 -8.85 -2.90
C GLU A 134 -24.40 -7.96 -2.38
N ALA A 135 -25.42 -7.69 -3.20
CA ALA A 135 -26.60 -6.93 -2.77
C ALA A 135 -27.51 -7.68 -1.78
N LYS A 136 -27.80 -8.97 -1.98
CA LYS A 136 -28.69 -9.77 -1.11
C LYS A 136 -27.98 -10.38 0.11
N THR A 137 -26.67 -10.63 0.06
CA THR A 137 -25.90 -10.91 1.29
C THR A 137 -25.74 -9.68 2.17
N SER A 138 -25.88 -8.46 1.60
CA SER A 138 -26.04 -7.23 2.39
C SER A 138 -27.41 -7.14 3.09
N GLU A 139 -28.47 -7.76 2.54
CA GLU A 139 -29.82 -7.76 3.13
C GLU A 139 -30.13 -8.95 4.04
N ALA A 140 -29.52 -10.13 3.82
CA ALA A 140 -29.86 -11.37 4.55
C ALA A 140 -28.86 -11.78 5.64
N LYS A 141 -27.81 -10.99 5.89
CA LYS A 141 -27.07 -11.03 7.15
C LYS A 141 -27.28 -9.72 7.88
N THR A 142 -27.46 -9.85 9.18
CA THR A 142 -27.47 -8.80 10.20
C THR A 142 -28.87 -8.28 10.52
N GLN A 143 -29.38 -8.58 11.72
CA GLN A 143 -30.02 -7.53 12.51
C GLN A 143 -28.97 -6.42 12.65
N VAL A 144 -28.91 -5.52 11.67
CA VAL A 144 -28.03 -4.35 11.69
C VAL A 144 -28.53 -3.47 12.83
N VAL A 145 -27.94 -3.65 14.01
CA VAL A 145 -27.65 -2.49 14.82
C VAL A 145 -26.85 -1.59 13.89
N TYR A 146 -27.41 -0.45 13.47
CA TYR A 146 -26.66 0.55 12.71
C TYR A 146 -25.50 0.98 13.61
N MET A 147 -24.36 0.31 13.48
CA MET A 147 -23.10 0.78 14.04
C MET A 147 -22.68 1.93 13.15
N GLY A 148 -22.52 3.11 13.72
CA GLY A 148 -21.97 4.22 12.95
C GLY A 148 -20.60 3.92 12.36
N LYS A 149 -20.18 4.81 11.47
CA LYS A 149 -18.95 4.65 10.70
C LYS A 149 -17.75 4.54 11.66
N PRO A 150 -16.95 3.45 11.60
CA PRO A 150 -15.70 3.39 12.36
C PRO A 150 -14.86 4.64 12.12
N HIS A 151 -14.42 5.28 13.20
CA HIS A 151 -13.59 6.48 13.12
C HIS A 151 -12.19 6.18 13.64
N ALA A 152 -11.23 6.15 12.72
CA ALA A 152 -9.81 5.98 13.02
C ALA A 152 -9.11 7.34 13.16
N ILE A 153 -8.28 7.49 14.18
CA ILE A 153 -7.29 8.55 14.28
C ILE A 153 -5.94 8.01 13.78
N ALA A 154 -5.29 8.71 12.86
CA ALA A 154 -3.99 8.37 12.33
C ALA A 154 -2.93 9.39 12.78
N ILE A 155 -1.83 8.92 13.36
CA ILE A 155 -0.80 9.79 13.98
C ILE A 155 0.58 9.43 13.42
N PRO A 156 1.06 10.18 12.42
CA PRO A 156 2.41 9.99 11.89
C PRO A 156 3.47 10.51 12.87
N TYR A 157 4.69 9.98 12.76
CA TYR A 157 5.87 10.70 13.25
C TYR A 157 6.08 11.96 12.37
N PRO A 158 6.50 13.12 12.92
CA PRO A 158 6.58 14.39 12.20
C PRO A 158 7.76 14.50 11.20
N ALA A 159 7.88 13.51 10.30
CA ALA A 159 8.87 13.44 9.24
C ALA A 159 8.17 13.25 7.89
N GLN A 160 8.76 13.80 6.81
CA GLN A 160 8.18 13.79 5.46
C GLN A 160 7.71 12.39 5.01
N GLY A 161 8.58 11.38 5.13
CA GLY A 161 8.25 10.02 4.71
C GLY A 161 7.14 9.37 5.55
N HIS A 162 7.06 9.72 6.83
CA HIS A 162 6.09 9.16 7.75
C HIS A 162 4.70 9.77 7.54
N VAL A 163 4.63 11.10 7.37
CA VAL A 163 3.39 11.82 7.08
C VAL A 163 2.81 11.42 5.73
N LEU A 164 3.65 11.33 4.69
CA LEU A 164 3.24 10.90 3.34
C LEU A 164 2.58 9.51 3.37
N LEU A 165 3.22 8.54 4.01
CA LEU A 165 2.70 7.17 4.10
C LEU A 165 1.41 7.11 4.94
N MET A 166 1.38 7.80 6.07
CA MET A 166 0.20 7.79 6.93
C MET A 166 -1.01 8.42 6.24
N LEU A 167 -0.80 9.49 5.46
CA LEU A 167 -1.84 10.09 4.65
C LEU A 167 -2.31 9.15 3.53
N GLU A 168 -1.39 8.47 2.86
CA GLU A 168 -1.74 7.48 1.83
C GLU A 168 -2.60 6.34 2.41
N LEU A 169 -2.18 5.77 3.55
CA LEU A 169 -2.97 4.75 4.25
C LEU A 169 -4.35 5.30 4.64
N SER A 170 -4.39 6.51 5.20
CA SER A 170 -5.62 7.17 5.63
C SER A 170 -6.60 7.39 4.48
N GLN A 171 -6.10 7.80 3.31
CA GLN A 171 -6.92 7.97 2.11
C GLN A 171 -7.53 6.66 1.63
N ARG A 172 -6.77 5.57 1.66
CA ARG A 172 -7.27 4.23 1.28
C ARG A 172 -8.36 3.72 2.21
N LEU A 173 -8.18 3.95 3.50
CA LEU A 173 -9.21 3.62 4.50
C LEU A 173 -10.47 4.46 4.24
N ALA A 174 -10.32 5.77 4.04
CA ALA A 174 -11.45 6.67 3.78
C ALA A 174 -12.19 6.39 2.46
N MET A 175 -11.53 5.77 1.47
CA MET A 175 -12.17 5.33 0.21
C MET A 175 -13.21 4.23 0.39
N GLN A 176 -13.23 3.53 1.52
CA GLN A 176 -14.17 2.43 1.76
C GLN A 176 -15.63 2.90 1.99
N HIS A 177 -15.89 4.20 1.90
CA HIS A 177 -17.18 4.90 2.11
C HIS A 177 -17.80 4.76 3.52
N ASP A 178 -17.37 3.78 4.31
CA ASP A 178 -17.84 3.47 5.65
C ASP A 178 -16.81 3.72 6.77
N ILE A 179 -15.55 4.04 6.46
CA ILE A 179 -14.53 4.39 7.46
C ILE A 179 -14.23 5.89 7.42
N LYS A 180 -14.32 6.55 8.58
CA LYS A 180 -13.90 7.93 8.79
C LYS A 180 -12.48 7.96 9.31
N VAL A 181 -11.64 8.85 8.77
CA VAL A 181 -10.25 8.99 9.22
C VAL A 181 -9.94 10.44 9.58
N THR A 182 -9.31 10.64 10.74
CA THR A 182 -8.73 11.92 11.13
C THR A 182 -7.23 11.78 11.30
N VAL A 183 -6.46 12.56 10.55
CA VAL A 183 -5.00 12.57 10.63
C VAL A 183 -4.58 13.73 11.53
N VAL A 184 -3.77 13.42 12.56
CA VAL A 184 -3.27 14.38 13.54
C VAL A 184 -1.82 14.68 13.24
N ASN A 185 -1.57 15.85 12.64
CA ASN A 185 -0.21 16.34 12.39
C ASN A 185 0.27 17.26 13.52
N THR A 186 1.56 17.57 13.54
CA THR A 186 2.04 18.71 14.32
C THR A 186 1.63 20.02 13.63
N ASP A 187 1.42 21.11 14.36
CA ASP A 187 1.08 22.42 13.76
C ASP A 187 2.07 22.82 12.65
N PHE A 188 3.36 22.61 12.91
CA PHE A 188 4.43 22.90 11.97
C PHE A 188 4.31 22.12 10.65
N ASN A 189 4.11 20.80 10.73
CA ASN A 189 3.99 19.97 9.53
C ASN A 189 2.62 20.10 8.88
N HIS A 190 1.56 20.34 9.64
CA HIS A 190 0.23 20.63 9.11
C HIS A 190 0.28 21.85 8.19
N ALA A 191 0.89 22.96 8.64
CA ALA A 191 1.05 24.15 7.81
C ALA A 191 1.81 23.87 6.50
N ARG A 192 2.85 23.03 6.54
CA ARG A 192 3.62 22.61 5.35
C ARG A 192 2.78 21.76 4.38
N VAL A 193 2.04 20.78 4.91
CA VAL A 193 1.15 19.93 4.12
C VAL A 193 0.07 20.78 3.46
N ILE A 194 -0.66 21.61 4.21
CA ILE A 194 -1.70 22.47 3.65
C ILE A 194 -1.16 23.43 2.58
N LYS A 195 0.05 23.99 2.78
CA LYS A 195 0.69 24.88 1.80
C LYS A 195 1.09 24.15 0.51
N SER A 196 1.40 22.87 0.58
CA SER A 196 1.79 22.05 -0.58
C SER A 196 0.61 21.57 -1.43
N ILE A 197 -0.58 21.47 -0.83
CA ILE A 197 -1.78 20.93 -1.47
C ILE A 197 -2.34 22.01 -2.41
N SER A 198 -2.54 21.65 -3.68
CA SER A 198 -3.14 22.56 -4.65
C SER A 198 -4.64 22.74 -4.38
N ASP A 199 -5.24 23.86 -4.81
CA ASP A 199 -6.65 24.12 -4.53
C ASP A 199 -7.61 23.06 -5.13
N SER A 200 -7.24 22.42 -6.24
CA SER A 200 -7.98 21.29 -6.81
C SER A 200 -7.91 20.02 -5.95
N ASP A 201 -6.82 19.84 -5.21
CA ASP A 201 -6.63 18.67 -4.35
C ASP A 201 -7.41 18.80 -3.03
N LYS A 202 -7.64 20.03 -2.55
CA LYS A 202 -8.49 20.33 -1.37
C LYS A 202 -9.95 19.90 -1.57
N LEU A 203 -10.45 19.96 -2.81
CA LEU A 203 -11.81 19.53 -3.17
C LEU A 203 -12.00 18.00 -3.17
N GLN A 204 -10.92 17.21 -3.09
CA GLN A 204 -10.95 15.74 -3.08
C GLN A 204 -10.67 15.10 -1.70
N GLU A 205 -10.61 15.89 -0.62
CA GLU A 205 -10.23 15.38 0.70
C GLU A 205 -11.28 14.43 1.29
N SER A 206 -10.96 13.13 1.29
CA SER A 206 -11.72 12.09 1.99
C SER A 206 -11.32 11.94 3.47
N VAL A 207 -10.28 12.66 3.92
CA VAL A 207 -9.71 12.56 5.28
C VAL A 207 -9.78 13.91 5.99
N ASN A 208 -10.02 13.90 7.29
CA ASN A 208 -10.02 15.12 8.11
C ASN A 208 -8.60 15.38 8.64
N LEU A 209 -8.00 16.53 8.31
CA LEU A 209 -6.69 16.93 8.81
C LEU A 209 -6.84 17.87 10.00
N ILE A 210 -6.21 17.52 11.12
CA ILE A 210 -6.09 18.41 12.28
C ILE A 210 -4.64 18.52 12.72
N SER A 211 -4.36 19.49 13.57
CA SER A 211 -3.03 19.73 14.12
C SER A 211 -3.03 19.91 15.62
N ILE A 212 -1.91 19.57 16.24
CA ILE A 212 -1.61 19.81 17.66
C ILE A 212 -0.16 20.32 17.80
N PRO A 213 0.17 21.06 18.86
CA PRO A 213 1.53 21.56 19.06
C PRO A 213 2.52 20.43 19.37
N ASP A 214 3.73 20.53 18.81
CA ASP A 214 4.82 19.56 19.03
C ASP A 214 5.70 19.87 20.24
N GLY A 215 5.42 20.97 20.95
CA GLY A 215 6.18 21.43 22.11
C GLY A 215 7.51 22.11 21.77
N LEU A 216 7.73 22.44 20.49
CA LEU A 216 8.87 23.24 20.04
C LEU A 216 8.41 24.63 19.61
N GLU A 217 9.19 25.64 19.97
CA GLU A 217 8.98 27.00 19.52
C GLU A 217 9.20 27.13 17.99
N PRO A 218 8.67 28.18 17.33
CA PRO A 218 8.79 28.35 15.88
C PRO A 218 10.24 28.40 15.36
N TRP A 219 11.19 28.86 16.18
CA TRP A 219 12.61 28.99 15.82
C TRP A 219 13.46 27.77 16.18
N GLU A 220 12.94 26.80 16.93
CA GLU A 220 13.70 25.60 17.30
C GLU A 220 13.87 24.65 16.10
N ASP A 221 15.06 24.06 15.97
CA ASP A 221 15.38 23.13 14.88
C ASP A 221 14.71 21.78 15.12
N ARG A 222 13.70 21.47 14.30
CA ARG A 222 12.98 20.20 14.32
C ARG A 222 13.80 19.03 13.74
N ASN A 223 15.01 19.28 13.25
CA ASN A 223 16.00 18.23 12.95
C ASN A 223 16.77 17.77 14.20
N ASP A 224 16.68 18.49 15.33
CA ASP A 224 17.08 17.93 16.63
C ASP A 224 16.02 16.91 17.08
N ILE A 225 16.22 15.67 16.65
CA ILE A 225 15.32 14.53 16.91
C ILE A 225 15.14 14.31 18.43
N SER A 226 16.17 14.58 19.23
CA SER A 226 16.09 14.41 20.69
C SER A 226 15.17 15.45 21.31
N ARG A 227 15.37 16.72 20.97
CA ARG A 227 14.53 17.84 21.44
C ARG A 227 13.08 17.69 20.94
N LEU A 228 12.89 17.36 19.67
CA LEU A 228 11.57 17.12 19.08
C LEU A 228 10.83 16.00 19.82
N ARG A 229 11.49 14.87 20.08
CA ARG A 229 10.89 13.76 20.83
C ARG A 229 10.47 14.14 22.25
N GLU A 230 11.30 14.93 22.93
CA GLU A 230 10.97 15.44 24.27
C GLU A 230 9.72 16.34 24.24
N GLY A 231 9.68 17.33 23.33
CA GLY A 231 8.54 18.22 23.16
C GLY A 231 7.24 17.47 22.88
N MET A 232 7.29 16.50 21.95
CA MET A 232 6.12 15.68 21.61
C MET A 232 5.61 14.88 22.82
N CYS A 233 6.52 14.31 23.63
CA CYS A 233 6.12 13.53 24.80
C CYS A 233 5.47 14.39 25.90
N GLN A 234 5.87 15.66 26.02
CA GLN A 234 5.33 16.59 27.03
C GLN A 234 4.01 17.22 26.60
N VAL A 235 3.89 17.57 25.32
CA VAL A 235 2.78 18.40 24.81
C VAL A 235 1.76 17.60 24.01
N MET A 236 2.18 16.74 23.09
CA MET A 236 1.22 16.06 22.20
C MET A 236 0.36 15.02 22.92
N LEU A 237 0.83 14.46 24.04
CA LEU A 237 0.10 13.45 24.80
C LEU A 237 -1.24 13.98 25.35
N PRO A 238 -1.27 15.03 26.19
CA PRO A 238 -2.53 15.60 26.67
C PRO A 238 -3.39 16.20 25.54
N GLU A 239 -2.76 16.75 24.50
CA GLU A 239 -3.49 17.28 23.33
C GLU A 239 -4.22 16.18 22.55
N LEU A 240 -3.61 15.00 22.39
CA LEU A 240 -4.28 13.87 21.77
C LEU A 240 -5.46 13.37 22.61
N GLU A 241 -5.32 13.32 23.94
CA GLU A 241 -6.44 13.00 24.85
C GLU A 241 -7.59 14.00 24.66
N ALA A 242 -7.29 15.30 24.57
CA ALA A 242 -8.29 16.35 24.30
C ALA A 242 -8.96 16.20 22.92
N VAL A 243 -8.19 15.85 21.88
CA VAL A 243 -8.71 15.57 20.53
C VAL A 243 -9.70 14.40 20.56
N ILE A 244 -9.35 13.29 21.20
CA ILE A 244 -10.23 12.11 21.32
C ILE A 244 -11.53 12.50 22.03
N ASN A 245 -11.43 13.20 23.16
CA ASN A 245 -12.59 13.66 23.92
C ASN A 245 -13.49 14.60 23.11
N LYS A 246 -12.90 15.55 22.37
CA LYS A 246 -13.63 16.48 21.50
C LYS A 246 -14.35 15.75 20.37
N LEU A 247 -13.71 14.78 19.73
CA LEU A 247 -14.33 13.98 18.67
C LEU A 247 -15.46 13.11 19.21
N ASN A 248 -15.30 12.55 20.42
CA ASN A 248 -16.34 11.75 21.08
C ASN A 248 -17.50 12.59 21.67
N GLY A 249 -17.24 13.84 22.06
CA GLY A 249 -18.21 14.73 22.74
C GLY A 249 -19.08 15.58 21.82
N LYS A 250 -18.78 15.68 20.52
CA LYS A 250 -19.53 16.52 19.56
C LYS A 250 -20.96 16.05 19.24
N ASN A 251 -21.43 14.92 19.78
CA ASN A 251 -22.76 14.33 19.50
C ASN A 251 -23.65 14.09 20.76
N CYS A 252 -23.56 14.93 21.79
CA CYS A 252 -24.43 14.80 22.99
C CYS A 252 -25.77 15.54 22.91
N THR A 253 -26.18 16.03 21.75
CA THR A 253 -27.55 16.52 21.53
C THR A 253 -28.21 15.68 20.44
N GLU A 254 -29.05 14.74 20.86
CA GLU A 254 -30.08 14.08 20.05
C GLU A 254 -29.62 13.52 18.69
N GLY A 255 -28.75 12.51 18.71
CA GLY A 255 -28.39 11.72 17.54
C GLY A 255 -27.46 10.58 17.92
N ARG A 256 -27.66 9.41 17.30
CA ARG A 256 -27.02 8.11 17.59
C ARG A 256 -25.50 8.16 17.80
N GLY A 257 -24.95 7.19 18.53
CA GLY A 257 -23.52 7.03 18.85
C GLY A 257 -22.60 6.73 17.65
N ASP A 258 -22.87 7.32 16.49
CA ASP A 258 -22.49 6.81 15.18
C ASP A 258 -21.17 7.39 14.61
N ASP A 259 -20.38 8.08 15.43
CA ASP A 259 -19.18 8.83 15.00
C ASP A 259 -18.04 8.82 16.04
N LYS A 260 -18.12 7.94 17.06
CA LYS A 260 -17.07 7.86 18.09
C LYS A 260 -15.78 7.29 17.51
N VAL A 261 -14.66 7.79 18.01
CA VAL A 261 -13.34 7.22 17.72
C VAL A 261 -13.34 5.77 18.19
N THR A 262 -12.92 4.86 17.31
CA THR A 262 -12.86 3.42 17.62
C THR A 262 -11.46 2.82 17.49
N CYS A 263 -10.54 3.54 16.85
CA CYS A 263 -9.18 3.06 16.61
C CYS A 263 -8.17 4.22 16.55
N VAL A 264 -6.96 3.98 17.04
CA VAL A 264 -5.79 4.83 16.83
C VAL A 264 -4.72 4.04 16.06
N ILE A 265 -4.34 4.56 14.90
CA ILE A 265 -3.23 4.09 14.07
C ILE A 265 -2.06 5.03 14.31
N ALA A 266 -1.09 4.59 15.12
CA ALA A 266 0.08 5.38 15.44
C ALA A 266 1.30 4.87 14.68
N ASP A 267 2.15 5.78 14.21
CA ASP A 267 3.50 5.43 13.78
C ASP A 267 4.22 4.65 14.89
N GLY A 268 5.01 3.63 14.52
CA GLY A 268 5.75 2.81 15.48
C GLY A 268 6.76 3.58 16.34
N SER A 269 7.15 4.79 15.92
CA SER A 269 7.98 5.71 16.71
C SER A 269 7.17 6.51 17.74
N MET A 270 5.85 6.54 17.59
CA MET A 270 4.89 7.33 18.38
C MET A 270 4.16 6.45 19.40
N THR A 271 4.87 5.53 20.06
CA THR A 271 4.27 4.54 20.99
C THR A 271 3.51 5.17 22.16
N TRP A 272 3.78 6.42 22.51
CA TRP A 272 3.01 7.17 23.51
C TRP A 272 1.52 7.31 23.12
N ALA A 273 1.22 7.40 21.83
CA ALA A 273 -0.16 7.48 21.33
C ALA A 273 -0.93 6.18 21.55
N LEU A 274 -0.24 5.03 21.52
CA LEU A 274 -0.85 3.74 21.87
C LEU A 274 -1.28 3.71 23.33
N GLY A 275 -0.50 4.32 24.22
CA GLY A 275 -0.86 4.45 25.64
C GLY A 275 -2.06 5.37 25.87
N VAL A 276 -2.17 6.47 25.13
CA VAL A 276 -3.35 7.36 25.15
C VAL A 276 -4.59 6.61 24.66
N ALA A 277 -4.46 5.89 23.55
CA ALA A 277 -5.55 5.08 22.99
C ALA A 277 -6.00 3.96 23.95
N ASP A 278 -5.06 3.34 24.65
CA ASP A 278 -5.33 2.28 25.63
C ASP A 278 -6.16 2.80 26.81
N LYS A 279 -5.77 3.94 27.39
CA LYS A 279 -6.56 4.60 28.45
C LYS A 279 -7.98 4.94 28.00
N ALA A 280 -8.15 5.27 26.73
CA ALA A 280 -9.45 5.58 26.13
C ALA A 280 -10.26 4.33 25.73
N GLY A 281 -9.74 3.11 25.95
CA GLY A 281 -10.39 1.86 25.58
C GLY A 281 -10.49 1.65 24.06
N LEU A 282 -9.61 2.29 23.29
CA LEU A 282 -9.61 2.23 21.83
C LEU A 282 -8.75 1.07 21.33
N ARG A 283 -9.06 0.62 20.11
CA ARG A 283 -8.19 -0.30 19.37
C ARG A 283 -6.93 0.44 18.91
N LYS A 284 -5.81 -0.28 18.87
CA LYS A 284 -4.46 0.26 18.75
C LYS A 284 -3.71 -0.42 17.63
N VAL A 285 -3.23 0.35 16.66
CA VAL A 285 -2.43 -0.17 15.55
C VAL A 285 -1.08 0.54 15.54
N ALA A 286 0.00 -0.25 15.55
CA ALA A 286 1.34 0.26 15.31
C ALA A 286 1.67 0.15 13.81
N CYS A 287 1.90 1.28 13.17
CA CYS A 287 2.23 1.40 11.75
C CYS A 287 3.73 1.65 11.57
N TRP A 288 4.43 0.70 10.97
CA TRP A 288 5.85 0.78 10.68
C TRP A 288 6.09 1.36 9.29
N THR A 289 6.69 2.55 9.28
CA THR A 289 7.10 3.30 8.08
C THR A 289 8.55 3.00 7.67
N VAL A 290 9.24 2.21 8.49
CA VAL A 290 10.56 1.61 8.25
C VAL A 290 10.40 0.19 7.69
N SER A 291 11.52 -0.44 7.32
CA SER A 291 11.55 -1.85 6.89
C SER A 291 10.98 -2.80 7.94
N GLY A 292 10.52 -3.97 7.51
CA GLY A 292 10.10 -5.04 8.40
C GLY A 292 11.23 -5.47 9.34
N LEU A 293 12.47 -5.54 8.84
CA LEU A 293 13.64 -5.88 9.63
C LEU A 293 13.90 -4.85 10.74
N ALA A 294 13.76 -3.56 10.39
CA ALA A 294 13.84 -2.46 11.34
C ALA A 294 12.78 -2.62 12.46
N ALA A 295 11.53 -2.89 12.09
CA ALA A 295 10.45 -3.14 13.05
C ALA A 295 10.70 -4.38 13.92
N ALA A 296 11.19 -5.48 13.33
CA ALA A 296 11.56 -6.70 14.03
C ALA A 296 12.63 -6.43 15.11
N SER A 297 13.66 -5.63 14.78
CA SER A 297 14.71 -5.27 15.75
C SER A 297 14.17 -4.55 16.99
N LEU A 298 13.17 -3.66 16.81
CA LEU A 298 12.50 -2.93 17.88
C LEU A 298 11.60 -3.85 18.72
N LEU A 299 10.92 -4.80 18.08
CA LEU A 299 10.09 -5.80 18.77
C LEU A 299 10.94 -6.80 19.58
N SER A 300 12.17 -7.06 19.14
CA SER A 300 13.12 -7.95 19.81
C SER A 300 13.88 -7.34 20.98
N ILE A 301 13.63 -6.07 21.36
CA ILE A 301 14.29 -5.40 22.49
C ILE A 301 14.38 -6.28 23.77
N PRO A 302 13.32 -6.97 24.23
CA PRO A 302 13.43 -7.81 25.43
C PRO A 302 14.43 -8.94 25.29
N LYS A 303 14.50 -9.56 24.12
CA LYS A 303 15.46 -10.62 23.81
C LYS A 303 16.88 -10.05 23.78
N LEU A 304 17.07 -8.89 23.14
CA LEU A 304 18.37 -8.21 23.11
C LEU A 304 18.87 -7.84 24.52
N VAL A 305 17.96 -7.47 25.44
CA VAL A 305 18.28 -7.25 26.86
C VAL A 305 18.63 -8.57 27.55
N SER A 306 17.84 -9.63 27.35
CA SER A 306 18.08 -10.96 27.93
C SER A 306 19.41 -11.56 27.49
N ASP A 307 19.78 -11.38 26.23
CA ASP A 307 21.02 -11.88 25.63
C ASP A 307 22.23 -10.99 26.02
N GLY A 308 21.98 -9.88 26.73
CA GLY A 308 22.99 -8.93 27.18
C GLY A 308 23.64 -8.15 26.03
N ILE A 309 22.98 -8.05 24.88
CA ILE A 309 23.44 -7.25 23.73
C ILE A 309 23.23 -5.76 24.01
N ILE A 310 22.13 -5.42 24.68
CA ILE A 310 21.81 -4.08 25.16
C ILE A 310 21.45 -4.08 26.65
N ASP A 311 21.59 -2.94 27.32
CA ASP A 311 21.06 -2.73 28.65
C ASP A 311 19.55 -2.38 28.62
N SER A 312 18.96 -2.24 29.80
CA SER A 312 17.56 -1.82 29.96
C SER A 312 17.19 -0.41 29.47
N HIS A 313 18.19 0.41 29.14
CA HIS A 313 18.03 1.73 28.54
C HIS A 313 18.34 1.70 27.03
N GLY A 314 18.63 0.53 26.46
CA GLY A 314 18.96 0.38 25.04
C GLY A 314 20.41 0.72 24.69
N ARG A 315 21.30 0.88 25.68
CA ARG A 315 22.73 1.09 25.46
C ARG A 315 23.38 -0.21 25.01
N ILE A 316 24.18 -0.13 23.95
CA ILE A 316 24.92 -1.28 23.42
C ILE A 316 25.93 -1.78 24.46
N GLN A 317 25.90 -3.08 24.74
CA GLN A 317 26.82 -3.78 25.66
C GLN A 317 27.78 -4.71 24.90
N LYS A 318 27.31 -5.30 23.79
CA LYS A 318 28.12 -6.18 22.93
C LYS A 318 28.13 -5.64 21.51
N HIS A 319 29.32 -5.55 20.93
CA HIS A 319 29.56 -5.09 19.55
C HIS A 319 29.60 -6.28 18.59
N GLU A 320 28.43 -6.80 18.26
CA GLU A 320 28.31 -8.00 17.42
C GLU A 320 27.27 -7.86 16.30
N MET A 321 27.29 -8.82 15.37
CA MET A 321 26.30 -8.97 14.30
C MET A 321 25.12 -9.79 14.80
N VAL A 322 23.92 -9.21 14.77
CA VAL A 322 22.69 -9.84 15.26
C VAL A 322 21.77 -10.17 14.09
N ARG A 323 21.36 -11.43 13.97
CA ARG A 323 20.42 -11.90 12.95
C ARG A 323 19.04 -12.07 13.57
N PHE A 324 18.05 -11.35 13.04
CA PHE A 324 16.67 -11.39 13.54
C PHE A 324 15.80 -12.45 12.86
N ALA A 325 16.10 -12.81 11.62
CA ALA A 325 15.42 -13.88 10.88
C ALA A 325 16.41 -14.74 10.05
N PRO A 326 16.09 -16.02 9.76
CA PRO A 326 16.98 -16.95 9.05
C PRO A 326 17.52 -16.41 7.70
N ASP A 327 16.72 -15.64 6.97
CA ASP A 327 17.06 -15.06 5.66
C ASP A 327 16.96 -13.52 5.64
N SER A 328 17.27 -12.86 6.77
CA SER A 328 17.44 -11.41 6.82
C SER A 328 18.91 -11.03 6.95
N PRO A 329 19.34 -9.88 6.42
CA PRO A 329 20.62 -9.28 6.75
C PRO A 329 20.90 -9.26 8.26
N PRO A 330 22.11 -9.64 8.70
CA PRO A 330 22.50 -9.40 10.07
C PRO A 330 22.76 -7.89 10.29
N ILE A 331 22.46 -7.41 11.49
CA ILE A 331 22.62 -6.01 11.87
C ILE A 331 23.75 -5.91 12.88
N HIS A 332 24.75 -5.07 12.61
CA HIS A 332 25.71 -4.73 13.65
C HIS A 332 25.00 -3.95 14.76
N SER A 333 25.16 -4.36 16.01
CA SER A 333 24.53 -3.75 17.19
C SER A 333 24.64 -2.21 17.28
N THR A 334 25.74 -1.60 16.81
CA THR A 334 25.90 -0.13 16.76
C THR A 334 24.98 0.55 15.74
N ASN A 335 24.48 -0.21 14.77
CA ASN A 335 23.58 0.25 13.72
C ASN A 335 22.11 -0.04 14.06
N PHE A 336 21.79 -0.44 15.30
CA PHE A 336 20.41 -0.40 15.75
C PHE A 336 19.85 1.01 15.61
N ILE A 337 18.58 1.11 15.22
CA ILE A 337 17.92 2.36 14.84
C ILE A 337 18.04 3.40 15.96
N TRP A 338 17.77 2.99 17.19
CA TRP A 338 17.84 3.89 18.36
C TRP A 338 19.28 4.23 18.78
N ALA A 339 20.27 3.39 18.43
CA ALA A 339 21.67 3.63 18.74
C ALA A 339 22.29 4.69 17.81
N SER A 340 21.79 4.78 16.57
CA SER A 340 22.28 5.72 15.56
C SER A 340 22.01 7.19 15.87
N PHE A 341 21.08 7.49 16.78
CA PHE A 341 20.73 8.86 17.17
C PHE A 341 21.61 9.43 18.29
N GLY A 342 22.68 8.73 18.70
CA GLY A 342 23.63 9.21 19.70
C GLY A 342 22.99 9.52 21.06
N CYS A 343 21.86 8.88 21.39
CA CYS A 343 20.99 9.31 22.47
C CYS A 343 21.73 9.42 23.83
N LYS A 344 21.69 10.62 24.41
CA LYS A 344 21.56 10.85 25.86
C LYS A 344 20.40 9.97 26.42
N PRO A 345 20.20 9.81 27.74
CA PRO A 345 19.28 8.79 28.33
C PRO A 345 17.78 8.88 27.98
N THR A 346 17.37 9.59 26.94
CA THR A 346 15.98 9.85 26.57
C THR A 346 15.30 8.61 25.96
N PHE A 347 16.02 7.72 25.25
CA PHE A 347 15.43 6.47 24.77
C PHE A 347 15.38 5.45 25.90
N ASN A 348 14.19 5.21 26.44
CA ASN A 348 13.97 4.17 27.43
C ASN A 348 13.38 2.95 26.71
N SER A 349 14.23 1.98 26.38
CA SER A 349 13.85 0.79 25.61
C SER A 349 12.75 -0.03 26.30
N ARG A 350 12.76 -0.12 27.64
CA ARG A 350 11.70 -0.76 28.43
C ARG A 350 10.35 -0.05 28.26
N LYS A 351 10.31 1.27 28.46
CA LYS A 351 9.07 2.07 28.31
C LYS A 351 8.55 2.04 26.89
N PHE A 352 9.45 2.14 25.91
CA PHE A 352 9.10 2.04 24.50
C PHE A 352 8.44 0.69 24.20
N HIS A 353 9.08 -0.40 24.61
CA HIS A 353 8.58 -1.75 24.37
C HIS A 353 7.28 -2.05 25.13
N SER A 354 7.12 -1.55 26.38
CA SER A 354 5.89 -1.75 27.15
C SER A 354 4.68 -1.10 26.48
N LEU A 355 4.85 0.10 25.91
CA LEU A 355 3.80 0.78 25.15
C LEU A 355 3.55 0.11 23.79
N LEU A 356 4.60 -0.37 23.13
CA LEU A 356 4.48 -1.06 21.85
C LEU A 356 3.66 -2.35 21.95
N LYS A 357 3.76 -3.06 23.08
CA LYS A 357 2.95 -4.26 23.40
C LYS A 357 1.44 -4.00 23.49
N LEU A 358 1.02 -2.75 23.62
CA LEU A 358 -0.40 -2.39 23.66
C LEU A 358 -1.05 -2.47 22.26
N ALA A 359 -0.26 -2.55 21.18
CA ALA A 359 -0.82 -2.63 19.84
C ALA A 359 -1.57 -3.96 19.62
N ASP A 360 -2.81 -3.87 19.14
CA ASP A 360 -3.61 -5.02 18.73
C ASP A 360 -3.12 -5.59 17.38
N ARG A 361 -2.55 -4.72 16.53
CA ARG A 361 -1.93 -5.09 15.25
C ARG A 361 -0.66 -4.29 14.97
N HIS A 362 0.31 -4.94 14.32
CA HIS A 362 1.44 -4.28 13.70
C HIS A 362 1.31 -4.36 12.18
N ILE A 363 1.35 -3.22 11.50
CA ILE A 363 1.32 -3.13 10.04
C ILE A 363 2.62 -2.49 9.55
N CYS A 364 3.08 -2.83 8.35
CA CYS A 364 4.34 -2.34 7.81
C CYS A 364 4.22 -1.94 6.34
N ASN A 365 4.81 -0.80 5.95
CA ASN A 365 4.92 -0.39 4.55
C ASN A 365 6.07 -1.12 3.84
N SER A 366 5.89 -2.43 3.68
CA SER A 366 6.79 -3.33 2.96
C SER A 366 5.96 -4.47 2.36
N SER A 367 6.59 -5.40 1.66
CA SER A 367 5.96 -6.58 1.07
C SER A 367 6.74 -7.85 1.40
N PHE A 368 6.06 -8.99 1.31
CA PHE A 368 6.72 -10.30 1.39
C PHE A 368 7.85 -10.45 0.37
N SER A 369 7.71 -9.92 -0.84
CA SER A 369 8.76 -10.00 -1.87
C SER A 369 10.04 -9.24 -1.53
N LEU A 370 9.94 -8.19 -0.71
CA LEU A 370 11.09 -7.38 -0.29
C LEU A 370 11.83 -8.02 0.89
N GLU A 371 11.10 -8.62 1.84
CA GLU A 371 11.64 -9.10 3.11
C GLU A 371 11.06 -10.46 3.55
N THR A 372 11.09 -11.47 2.68
CA THR A 372 10.50 -12.80 2.92
C THR A 372 10.90 -13.41 4.27
N GLY A 373 12.20 -13.39 4.60
CA GLY A 373 12.72 -13.98 5.83
C GLY A 373 12.16 -13.32 7.08
N VAL A 374 11.99 -11.99 7.05
CA VAL A 374 11.47 -11.24 8.19
C VAL A 374 10.00 -11.55 8.42
N PHE A 375 9.15 -11.45 7.40
CA PHE A 375 7.72 -11.68 7.56
C PHE A 375 7.38 -13.15 7.85
N SER A 376 8.29 -14.08 7.52
CA SER A 376 8.18 -15.48 7.94
C SER A 376 8.51 -15.67 9.43
N ALA A 377 9.50 -14.95 9.96
CA ALA A 377 9.91 -15.06 11.36
C ALA A 377 9.07 -14.20 12.31
N TYR A 378 8.47 -13.11 11.82
CA TYR A 378 7.65 -12.17 12.58
C TYR A 378 6.24 -12.07 11.97
N PRO A 379 5.42 -13.14 12.04
CA PRO A 379 4.09 -13.17 11.43
C PRO A 379 3.11 -12.16 12.05
N ASN A 380 3.45 -11.61 13.22
CA ASN A 380 2.69 -10.55 13.88
C ASN A 380 2.87 -9.17 13.21
N ILE A 381 3.83 -9.01 12.30
CA ILE A 381 4.02 -7.80 11.49
C ILE A 381 3.37 -8.05 10.13
N THR A 382 2.27 -7.37 9.83
CA THR A 382 1.54 -7.54 8.57
C THR A 382 2.04 -6.55 7.51
N PRO A 383 2.69 -7.00 6.42
CA PRO A 383 3.09 -6.12 5.33
C PRO A 383 1.86 -5.68 4.50
N LEU A 384 1.60 -4.38 4.41
CA LEU A 384 0.53 -3.80 3.60
C LEU A 384 1.03 -3.11 2.33
N GLY A 385 2.34 -2.94 2.20
CA GLY A 385 2.94 -2.10 1.19
C GLY A 385 3.48 -2.87 -0.02
N PRO A 386 4.18 -2.16 -0.92
CA PRO A 386 4.31 -0.70 -0.93
C PRO A 386 3.00 0.06 -1.16
N LEU A 387 2.59 0.86 -0.17
CA LEU A 387 1.34 1.64 -0.26
C LEU A 387 1.44 2.70 -1.35
N LEU A 388 2.59 3.36 -1.45
CA LEU A 388 2.82 4.41 -2.45
C LEU A 388 2.84 3.91 -3.91
N ALA A 389 2.96 2.61 -4.14
CA ALA A 389 2.96 2.02 -5.48
C ALA A 389 1.56 1.69 -6.03
N SER A 390 0.54 1.66 -5.17
CA SER A 390 -0.82 1.23 -5.55
C SER A 390 -1.78 2.39 -5.85
N THR A 391 -1.29 3.63 -5.84
CA THR A 391 -2.07 4.87 -6.09
C THR A 391 -2.37 5.15 -7.57
N GLY A 392 -1.72 4.47 -8.51
CA GLY A 392 -1.82 4.80 -9.92
C GLY A 392 -1.42 6.25 -10.20
N HIS A 393 -2.14 6.95 -11.09
CA HIS A 393 -1.86 8.35 -11.47
C HIS A 393 -2.39 9.38 -10.44
N ARG A 394 -2.85 8.95 -9.26
CA ARG A 394 -3.33 9.88 -8.22
C ARG A 394 -2.15 10.61 -7.60
N LYS A 395 -2.23 11.94 -7.52
CA LYS A 395 -1.23 12.75 -6.80
C LYS A 395 -1.26 12.40 -5.31
N SER A 396 -0.12 11.98 -4.75
CA SER A 396 0.01 11.73 -3.32
C SER A 396 -0.14 13.04 -2.53
N LEU A 397 -0.88 13.00 -1.42
CA LEU A 397 -0.93 14.09 -0.45
C LEU A 397 0.14 13.92 0.62
N GLY A 398 0.50 15.00 1.32
CA GLY A 398 1.47 14.93 2.43
C GLY A 398 2.91 15.31 2.05
N TYR A 399 3.11 15.92 0.89
CA TYR A 399 4.36 16.62 0.61
C TYR A 399 4.50 17.84 1.53
N PHE A 400 5.69 18.11 2.05
CA PHE A 400 5.92 19.34 2.83
C PHE A 400 6.29 20.52 1.93
N TRP A 401 6.62 20.25 0.65
CA TRP A 401 7.07 21.24 -0.31
C TRP A 401 6.42 21.00 -1.67
N PRO A 402 6.08 22.06 -2.41
CA PRO A 402 5.56 21.91 -3.76
C PRO A 402 6.67 21.37 -4.68
N PRO A 403 6.37 20.43 -5.59
CA PRO A 403 7.33 19.92 -6.55
C PRO A 403 7.72 20.99 -7.57
N ASP A 404 8.99 20.99 -8.00
CA ASP A 404 9.45 21.85 -9.08
C ASP A 404 8.85 21.39 -10.43
N PRO A 405 8.06 22.23 -11.12
CA PRO A 405 7.39 21.87 -12.36
C PRO A 405 8.35 21.60 -13.53
N ALA A 406 9.59 22.10 -13.47
CA ALA A 406 10.59 21.89 -14.53
C ALA A 406 11.19 20.48 -14.50
N SER A 407 11.08 19.76 -13.38
CA SER A 407 11.72 18.44 -13.19
C SER A 407 11.41 17.44 -14.30
N LEU A 408 10.13 17.26 -14.63
CA LEU A 408 9.72 16.28 -15.65
C LEU A 408 10.05 16.76 -17.06
N ALA A 409 9.75 18.03 -17.36
CA ALA A 409 10.02 18.61 -18.68
C ALA A 409 11.52 18.64 -19.03
N TRP A 410 12.39 18.66 -18.02
CA TRP A 410 13.84 18.51 -18.19
C TRP A 410 14.20 17.04 -18.47
N LEU A 411 13.65 16.09 -17.72
CA LEU A 411 13.88 14.66 -17.94
C LEU A 411 13.45 14.19 -19.33
N ASP A 412 12.35 14.72 -19.87
CA ASP A 412 11.85 14.43 -21.22
C ASP A 412 12.87 14.71 -22.33
N ARG A 413 13.86 15.58 -22.08
CA ARG A 413 14.91 15.97 -23.05
C ARG A 413 16.10 15.02 -23.05
N HIS A 414 16.18 14.09 -22.10
CA HIS A 414 17.31 13.19 -21.94
C HIS A 414 17.00 11.77 -22.42
N PRO A 415 17.96 11.05 -23.02
CA PRO A 415 17.77 9.67 -23.43
C PRO A 415 17.38 8.73 -22.30
N THR A 416 16.72 7.62 -22.63
CA THR A 416 16.40 6.53 -21.72
C THR A 416 17.65 6.02 -20.99
N ASN A 417 17.53 5.75 -19.68
CA ASN A 417 18.61 5.26 -18.81
C ASN A 417 19.91 6.11 -18.90
N SER A 418 19.81 7.43 -18.91
CA SER A 418 20.98 8.33 -18.96
C SER A 418 21.18 9.22 -17.74
N VAL A 419 20.10 9.56 -17.02
CA VAL A 419 20.09 10.55 -15.94
C VAL A 419 20.39 9.92 -14.58
N VAL A 420 21.28 10.53 -13.81
CA VAL A 420 21.51 10.20 -12.40
C VAL A 420 20.56 11.02 -11.53
N TYR A 421 19.65 10.36 -10.81
CA TYR A 421 18.81 11.05 -9.82
C TYR A 421 19.51 11.03 -8.45
N VAL A 422 19.54 12.17 -7.76
CA VAL A 422 20.27 12.34 -6.49
C VAL A 422 19.35 12.98 -5.45
N ALA A 423 19.07 12.25 -4.35
CA ALA A 423 18.28 12.78 -3.24
C ALA A 423 18.60 12.09 -1.90
N PHE A 424 18.81 12.90 -0.85
CA PHE A 424 19.22 12.43 0.48
C PHE A 424 18.15 12.60 1.57
N GLY A 425 16.88 12.69 1.18
CA GLY A 425 15.76 12.75 2.11
C GLY A 425 15.57 14.12 2.76
N SER A 426 14.86 14.16 3.88
CA SER A 426 14.39 15.40 4.53
C SER A 426 15.21 15.86 5.75
N PHE A 427 16.10 15.01 6.27
CA PHE A 427 16.88 15.28 7.49
C PHE A 427 18.40 15.35 7.25
N THR A 428 18.89 14.91 6.10
CA THR A 428 20.34 14.81 5.85
C THR A 428 20.92 16.19 5.55
N ARG A 429 22.00 16.55 6.26
CA ARG A 429 22.80 17.75 6.00
C ARG A 429 24.24 17.38 5.72
N PHE A 430 24.82 17.98 4.70
CA PHE A 430 26.22 17.81 4.35
C PHE A 430 27.05 18.96 4.91
N GLY A 431 28.23 18.63 5.45
CA GLY A 431 29.27 19.63 5.67
C GLY A 431 29.78 20.15 4.32
N ARG A 432 30.42 21.33 4.34
CA ARG A 432 30.84 22.04 3.13
C ARG A 432 31.69 21.17 2.19
N GLU A 433 32.76 20.60 2.72
CA GLU A 433 33.68 19.74 1.98
C GLU A 433 32.96 18.57 1.31
N GLN A 434 32.06 17.91 2.04
CA GLN A 434 31.32 16.76 1.51
C GLN A 434 30.32 17.16 0.42
N PHE A 435 29.72 18.34 0.52
CA PHE A 435 28.84 18.91 -0.50
C PHE A 435 29.62 19.22 -1.78
N ASP A 436 30.82 19.80 -1.66
CA ASP A 436 31.69 20.12 -2.80
C ASP A 436 32.17 18.84 -3.50
N GLU A 437 32.57 17.79 -2.75
CA GLU A 437 32.94 16.49 -3.34
C GLU A 437 31.78 15.83 -4.06
N LEU A 438 30.54 15.97 -3.57
CA LEU A 438 29.36 15.47 -4.28
C LEU A 438 29.11 16.23 -5.58
N ALA A 439 29.13 17.57 -5.54
CA ALA A 439 28.95 18.40 -6.72
C ALA A 439 30.00 18.05 -7.79
N LEU A 440 31.27 17.98 -7.38
CA LEU A 440 32.38 17.66 -8.26
C LEU A 440 32.30 16.21 -8.74
N GLY A 441 31.90 15.25 -7.91
CA GLY A 441 31.68 13.85 -8.33
C GLY A 441 30.61 13.72 -9.42
N LEU A 442 29.47 14.41 -9.26
CA LEU A 442 28.44 14.48 -10.29
C LEU A 442 28.95 15.15 -11.56
N GLU A 443 29.78 16.19 -11.42
CA GLU A 443 30.45 16.82 -12.53
C GLU A 443 31.33 15.82 -13.30
N LEU A 444 32.21 15.10 -12.58
CA LEU A 444 33.16 14.15 -13.14
C LEU A 444 32.49 13.02 -13.93
N THR A 445 31.31 12.56 -13.51
CA THR A 445 30.58 11.49 -14.23
C THR A 445 30.30 11.82 -15.70
N GLY A 446 30.26 13.10 -16.08
CA GLY A 446 29.89 13.54 -17.42
C GLY A 446 28.43 13.25 -17.80
N ARG A 447 27.62 12.71 -16.88
CA ARG A 447 26.22 12.34 -17.13
C ARG A 447 25.26 13.51 -16.83
N PRO A 448 24.06 13.49 -17.43
CA PRO A 448 22.97 14.31 -16.94
C PRO A 448 22.60 13.92 -15.51
N PHE A 449 22.32 14.89 -14.63
CA PHE A 449 21.88 14.61 -13.28
C PHE A 449 20.77 15.55 -12.82
N LEU A 450 19.83 15.01 -12.03
CA LEU A 450 18.83 15.79 -11.30
C LEU A 450 19.11 15.64 -9.81
N TRP A 451 19.52 16.75 -9.16
CA TRP A 451 19.91 16.76 -7.76
C TRP A 451 18.96 17.61 -6.91
N VAL A 452 18.38 16.98 -5.89
CA VAL A 452 17.55 17.67 -4.90
C VAL A 452 18.43 18.28 -3.81
N VAL A 453 18.52 19.61 -3.77
CA VAL A 453 19.27 20.39 -2.76
C VAL A 453 18.31 21.25 -1.97
N ARG A 454 18.28 21.06 -0.66
CA ARG A 454 17.36 21.76 0.24
C ARG A 454 17.92 23.16 0.57
N GLY A 455 17.05 24.18 0.51
CA GLY A 455 17.44 25.59 0.72
C GLY A 455 17.77 25.99 2.16
N ASP A 456 17.97 25.03 3.07
CA ASP A 456 18.53 25.24 4.41
C ASP A 456 20.06 25.04 4.47
N THR A 457 20.68 24.73 3.32
CA THR A 457 22.13 24.82 3.13
C THR A 457 22.45 26.16 2.46
N GLU A 458 23.52 26.84 2.88
CA GLU A 458 24.02 28.00 2.14
C GLU A 458 24.41 27.50 0.73
N GLU A 459 23.58 27.83 -0.27
CA GLU A 459 23.67 27.37 -1.67
C GLU A 459 24.86 28.00 -2.41
N THR A 460 26.05 27.91 -1.84
CA THR A 460 27.29 28.26 -2.52
C THR A 460 27.82 27.00 -3.17
N TYR A 461 27.78 26.89 -4.49
CA TYR A 461 28.37 25.76 -5.21
C TYR A 461 29.89 25.98 -5.37
N PRO A 462 30.69 24.95 -5.70
CA PRO A 462 32.08 25.15 -6.08
C PRO A 462 32.21 26.19 -7.20
N ASP A 463 33.26 27.01 -7.18
CA ASP A 463 33.45 28.08 -8.15
C ASP A 463 33.37 27.57 -9.59
N GLY A 464 32.53 28.21 -10.42
CA GLY A 464 32.31 27.84 -11.82
C GLY A 464 31.50 26.56 -12.06
N PHE A 465 30.99 25.89 -11.00
CA PHE A 465 30.29 24.60 -11.13
C PHE A 465 29.05 24.70 -12.01
N MET A 466 28.21 25.72 -11.79
CA MET A 466 26.95 25.87 -12.53
C MET A 466 27.21 26.10 -14.03
N GLU A 467 28.26 26.84 -14.37
CA GLU A 467 28.69 27.07 -15.75
C GLU A 467 29.23 25.80 -16.41
N ARG A 468 30.01 25.00 -15.68
CA ARG A 468 30.60 23.75 -16.19
C ARG A 468 29.58 22.63 -16.39
N VAL A 469 28.56 22.55 -15.52
CA VAL A 469 27.48 21.56 -15.71
C VAL A 469 26.46 22.03 -16.75
N GLY A 470 26.16 23.33 -16.80
CA GLY A 470 25.22 23.89 -17.76
C GLY A 470 23.88 23.13 -17.79
N GLU A 471 23.35 22.87 -18.98
CA GLU A 471 22.03 22.24 -19.15
C GLU A 471 21.96 20.76 -18.74
N ARG A 472 23.11 20.11 -18.49
CA ARG A 472 23.16 18.69 -18.09
C ARG A 472 22.86 18.48 -16.60
N GLY A 473 22.93 19.52 -15.79
CA GLY A 473 22.62 19.47 -14.37
C GLY A 473 21.34 20.23 -14.07
N LEU A 474 20.35 19.57 -13.48
CA LEU A 474 19.18 20.22 -12.91
C LEU A 474 19.23 20.13 -11.38
N ILE A 475 19.27 21.28 -10.70
CA ILE A 475 19.25 21.35 -9.24
C ILE A 475 17.94 21.98 -8.79
N VAL A 476 17.18 21.26 -7.97
CA VAL A 476 15.85 21.68 -7.51
C VAL A 476 15.73 21.56 -6.00
N ARG A 477 14.86 22.37 -5.41
CA ARG A 477 14.61 22.33 -3.95
C ARG A 477 13.70 21.18 -3.52
N TRP A 478 12.83 20.76 -4.44
CA TRP A 478 11.94 19.64 -4.23
C TRP A 478 11.50 19.08 -5.58
N ALA A 479 11.31 17.77 -5.64
CA ALA A 479 11.05 17.06 -6.88
C ALA A 479 9.93 16.03 -6.67
N PRO A 480 9.07 15.78 -7.68
CA PRO A 480 8.05 14.75 -7.61
C PRO A 480 8.69 13.36 -7.73
N GLN A 481 9.34 12.90 -6.66
CA GLN A 481 10.27 11.76 -6.67
C GLN A 481 9.68 10.49 -7.33
N GLN A 482 8.43 10.13 -7.04
CA GLN A 482 7.79 8.96 -7.66
C GLN A 482 7.70 9.08 -9.19
N GLN A 483 7.38 10.27 -9.70
CA GLN A 483 7.29 10.53 -11.14
C GLN A 483 8.68 10.53 -11.78
N ILE A 484 9.67 11.09 -11.08
CA ILE A 484 11.08 11.05 -11.51
C ILE A 484 11.58 9.61 -11.57
N LEU A 485 11.41 8.83 -10.52
CA LEU A 485 11.85 7.44 -10.45
C LEU A 485 11.10 6.52 -11.43
N SER A 486 9.88 6.90 -11.84
CA SER A 486 9.14 6.22 -12.91
C SER A 486 9.56 6.65 -14.31
N HIS A 487 10.34 7.73 -14.44
CA HIS A 487 10.70 8.31 -15.73
C HIS A 487 11.74 7.43 -16.45
N PRO A 488 11.57 7.11 -17.74
CA PRO A 488 12.47 6.20 -18.47
C PRO A 488 13.91 6.72 -18.57
N SER A 489 14.12 8.03 -18.52
CA SER A 489 15.47 8.62 -18.58
C SER A 489 16.31 8.38 -17.33
N VAL A 490 15.71 8.04 -16.17
CA VAL A 490 16.48 7.79 -14.94
C VAL A 490 17.23 6.45 -15.01
N ALA A 491 18.55 6.54 -14.92
CA ALA A 491 19.48 5.43 -15.03
C ALA A 491 19.75 4.76 -13.68
N CYS A 492 20.01 5.56 -12.64
CA CYS A 492 20.23 5.11 -11.28
C CYS A 492 19.86 6.19 -10.26
N PHE A 493 19.75 5.77 -8.99
CA PHE A 493 19.41 6.63 -7.87
C PHE A 493 20.53 6.67 -6.83
N VAL A 494 21.18 7.82 -6.69
CA VAL A 494 22.07 8.12 -5.57
C VAL A 494 21.22 8.53 -4.37
N SER A 495 21.22 7.69 -3.34
CA SER A 495 20.26 7.78 -2.25
C SER A 495 20.89 7.56 -0.88
N HIS A 496 20.34 8.25 0.11
CA HIS A 496 20.56 7.99 1.53
C HIS A 496 19.98 6.66 2.04
N CYS A 497 19.29 5.89 1.20
CA CYS A 497 18.70 4.59 1.56
C CYS A 497 17.59 4.66 2.62
N GLY A 498 16.86 5.78 2.73
CA GLY A 498 15.63 5.81 3.53
C GLY A 498 14.57 4.88 2.96
N TRP A 499 13.87 4.13 3.82
CA TRP A 499 13.03 2.99 3.39
C TRP A 499 11.98 3.35 2.33
N ASN A 500 11.27 4.47 2.50
CA ASN A 500 10.29 4.92 1.49
C ASN A 500 10.94 5.20 0.12
N SER A 501 12.11 5.86 0.10
CA SER A 501 12.81 6.14 -1.16
C SER A 501 13.37 4.86 -1.80
N THR A 502 13.82 3.91 -0.98
CA THR A 502 14.23 2.58 -1.45
C THR A 502 13.06 1.85 -2.12
N VAL A 503 11.91 1.81 -1.45
CA VAL A 503 10.70 1.19 -1.96
C VAL A 503 10.22 1.88 -3.25
N GLU A 504 10.20 3.21 -3.30
CA GLU A 504 9.87 3.98 -4.51
C GLU A 504 10.83 3.66 -5.66
N GLY A 505 12.14 3.62 -5.44
CA GLY A 505 13.10 3.31 -6.51
C GLY A 505 12.91 1.89 -7.07
N VAL A 506 12.50 0.93 -6.23
CA VAL A 506 12.14 -0.42 -6.68
C VAL A 506 10.84 -0.39 -7.49
N VAL A 507 9.74 0.13 -6.94
CA VAL A 507 8.41 -0.02 -7.55
C VAL A 507 8.12 0.92 -8.71
N CYS A 508 8.69 2.12 -8.72
CA CYS A 508 8.41 3.14 -9.74
C CYS A 508 9.12 2.85 -11.06
N GLY A 509 10.41 2.49 -11.02
CA GLY A 509 11.20 2.29 -12.23
C GLY A 509 12.20 1.13 -12.21
N GLY A 510 12.23 0.35 -11.12
CA GLY A 510 13.23 -0.71 -10.93
C GLY A 510 14.63 -0.14 -11.17
N VAL A 511 14.98 0.94 -10.49
CA VAL A 511 16.26 1.63 -10.72
C VAL A 511 17.37 1.05 -9.83
N PRO A 512 18.59 0.89 -10.36
CA PRO A 512 19.75 0.61 -9.55
C PRO A 512 20.09 1.75 -8.59
N PHE A 513 20.80 1.43 -7.51
CA PHE A 513 21.12 2.37 -6.44
C PHE A 513 22.63 2.61 -6.30
N VAL A 514 22.98 3.83 -5.95
CA VAL A 514 24.25 4.17 -5.32
C VAL A 514 23.93 4.63 -3.89
N CYS A 515 24.36 3.82 -2.92
CA CYS A 515 23.95 3.91 -1.53
C CYS A 515 24.89 4.78 -0.70
N TRP A 516 24.31 5.74 0.01
CA TRP A 516 25.01 6.63 0.93
C TRP A 516 24.24 6.77 2.26
N PRO A 517 24.19 5.71 3.09
CA PRO A 517 23.48 5.77 4.36
C PRO A 517 24.15 6.76 5.33
N TYR A 518 23.33 7.46 6.11
CA TYR A 518 23.76 8.49 7.08
C TYR A 518 23.39 8.11 8.51
N PHE A 519 22.14 7.68 8.77
CA PHE A 519 21.67 7.39 10.13
C PHE A 519 20.53 6.35 10.17
N ALA A 520 20.23 5.86 11.37
CA ALA A 520 19.10 4.98 11.67
C ALA A 520 19.04 3.72 10.80
N ASP A 521 17.87 3.43 10.22
CA ASP A 521 17.60 2.25 9.41
C ASP A 521 18.30 2.27 8.05
N GLN A 522 18.88 3.40 7.63
CA GLN A 522 19.50 3.55 6.31
C GLN A 522 20.64 2.55 6.08
N PHE A 523 21.42 2.23 7.11
CA PHE A 523 22.48 1.21 7.02
C PHE A 523 21.91 -0.20 6.80
N LEU A 524 20.73 -0.47 7.35
CA LEU A 524 20.04 -1.75 7.19
C LEU A 524 19.49 -1.86 5.77
N ASN A 525 18.86 -0.78 5.31
CA ASN A 525 18.29 -0.69 3.97
C ASN A 525 19.39 -0.76 2.89
N GLU A 526 20.55 -0.14 3.12
CA GLU A 526 21.74 -0.28 2.26
C GLU A 526 22.17 -1.75 2.16
N THR A 527 22.17 -2.48 3.27
CA THR A 527 22.53 -3.91 3.26
C THR A 527 21.55 -4.73 2.40
N TYR A 528 20.25 -4.44 2.48
CA TYR A 528 19.27 -5.04 1.56
C TYR A 528 19.59 -4.73 0.10
N ILE A 529 19.81 -3.45 -0.21
CA ILE A 529 20.07 -2.98 -1.57
C ILE A 529 21.34 -3.62 -2.16
N CYS A 530 22.44 -3.64 -1.40
CA CYS A 530 23.75 -4.05 -1.88
C CYS A 530 23.98 -5.57 -1.80
N ASN A 531 23.54 -6.22 -0.72
CA ASN A 531 23.92 -7.61 -0.44
C ASN A 531 22.81 -8.61 -0.76
N GLU A 532 21.56 -8.31 -0.40
CA GLU A 532 20.44 -9.23 -0.59
C GLU A 532 19.87 -9.13 -2.00
N TRP A 533 19.39 -7.95 -2.38
CA TRP A 533 18.80 -7.71 -3.71
C TRP A 533 19.87 -7.51 -4.77
N LYS A 534 21.06 -7.05 -4.34
CA LYS A 534 22.21 -6.74 -5.20
C LYS A 534 21.83 -5.77 -6.32
N ILE A 535 21.00 -4.79 -6.04
CA ILE A 535 20.53 -3.78 -7.02
C ILE A 535 21.31 -2.47 -6.91
N GLY A 536 22.34 -2.40 -6.05
CA GLY A 536 23.15 -1.20 -5.92
C GLY A 536 24.50 -1.40 -5.28
N LEU A 537 25.26 -0.31 -5.20
CA LEU A 537 26.61 -0.26 -4.65
C LEU A 537 26.71 0.79 -3.55
N ARG A 538 27.48 0.51 -2.50
CA ARG A 538 27.74 1.45 -1.40
C ARG A 538 28.92 2.36 -1.71
N LEU A 539 28.75 3.66 -1.46
CA LEU A 539 29.84 4.63 -1.41
C LEU A 539 30.64 4.46 -0.11
N ARG A 540 31.97 4.52 -0.23
CA ARG A 540 32.89 4.40 0.89
C ARG A 540 33.53 5.74 1.21
N LYS A 541 33.63 5.99 2.52
CA LYS A 541 34.42 7.11 3.04
C LYS A 541 35.89 6.73 3.03
N ASP A 542 36.73 7.71 2.76
CA ASP A 542 38.18 7.63 2.94
C ASP A 542 38.58 7.68 4.43
N GLU A 543 39.89 7.74 4.69
CA GLU A 543 40.46 7.81 6.03
C GLU A 543 40.05 9.08 6.80
N ASN A 544 39.69 10.15 6.08
CA ASN A 544 39.21 11.42 6.65
C ASN A 544 37.70 11.43 6.89
N GLY A 545 36.99 10.35 6.53
CA GLY A 545 35.55 10.26 6.66
C GLY A 545 34.76 10.94 5.53
N ILE A 546 35.43 11.29 4.43
CA ILE A 546 34.87 11.97 3.25
C ILE A 546 34.66 10.96 2.13
N ILE A 547 33.52 11.07 1.43
CA ILE A 547 33.30 10.37 0.17
C ILE A 547 33.84 11.26 -0.95
N GLY A 548 34.97 10.88 -1.52
CA GLY A 548 35.60 11.64 -2.60
C GLY A 548 34.85 11.54 -3.92
N ARG A 549 35.00 12.56 -4.77
CA ARG A 549 34.40 12.67 -6.10
C ARG A 549 34.67 11.47 -7.00
N GLY A 550 35.88 10.89 -6.93
CA GLY A 550 36.26 9.71 -7.72
C GLY A 550 35.50 8.45 -7.30
N GLU A 551 35.24 8.27 -6.00
CA GLU A 551 34.40 7.16 -5.52
C GLU A 551 32.94 7.32 -6.01
N ILE A 552 32.43 8.55 -6.09
CA ILE A 552 31.09 8.84 -6.61
C ILE A 552 31.02 8.48 -8.10
N GLU A 553 31.96 8.99 -8.89
CA GLU A 553 32.10 8.65 -10.32
C GLU A 553 32.19 7.14 -10.52
N ASP A 554 33.13 6.49 -9.83
CA ASP A 554 33.39 5.06 -9.96
C ASP A 554 32.14 4.23 -9.65
N LYS A 555 31.37 4.54 -8.59
CA LYS A 555 30.15 3.77 -8.27
C LYS A 555 29.00 4.03 -9.22
N VAL A 556 28.83 5.26 -9.70
CA VAL A 556 27.83 5.59 -10.71
C VAL A 556 28.15 4.84 -12.01
N GLU A 557 29.40 4.89 -12.48
CA GLU A 557 29.79 4.17 -13.70
C GLU A 557 29.74 2.64 -13.51
N SER A 558 30.15 2.14 -12.34
CA SER A 558 30.11 0.70 -12.04
C SER A 558 28.69 0.14 -12.04
N VAL A 559 27.71 0.85 -11.45
CA VAL A 559 26.33 0.37 -11.38
C VAL A 559 25.65 0.40 -12.75
N LEU A 560 26.02 1.35 -13.60
CA LEU A 560 25.45 1.52 -14.94
C LEU A 560 26.11 0.64 -16.01
N SER A 561 27.40 0.33 -15.88
CA SER A 561 28.12 -0.56 -16.81
C SER A 561 27.70 -2.03 -16.68
N HIS A 562 27.31 -2.48 -15.49
CA HIS A 562 26.90 -3.85 -15.24
C HIS A 562 25.38 -4.01 -15.34
N LYS A 563 24.89 -4.49 -16.49
CA LYS A 563 23.45 -4.73 -16.76
C LYS A 563 22.73 -5.52 -15.68
N SER A 564 23.45 -6.41 -14.98
CA SER A 564 22.91 -7.26 -13.93
C SER A 564 22.22 -6.48 -12.78
N TYR A 565 22.66 -5.25 -12.46
CA TYR A 565 21.98 -4.44 -11.45
C TYR A 565 20.58 -4.01 -11.90
N LYS A 566 20.47 -3.55 -13.15
CA LYS A 566 19.18 -3.13 -13.73
C LYS A 566 18.25 -4.34 -13.91
N GLU A 567 18.77 -5.47 -14.36
CA GLU A 567 18.00 -6.71 -14.51
C GLU A 567 17.42 -7.18 -13.17
N ARG A 568 18.24 -7.20 -12.10
CA ARG A 568 17.77 -7.55 -10.75
C ARG A 568 16.77 -6.53 -10.20
N ALA A 569 16.98 -5.24 -10.45
CA ALA A 569 16.06 -4.19 -10.01
C ALA A 569 14.69 -4.31 -10.69
N LEU A 570 14.64 -4.60 -12.00
CA LEU A 570 13.41 -4.84 -12.74
C LEU A 570 12.71 -6.15 -12.31
N ASP A 571 13.46 -7.21 -12.02
CA ASP A 571 12.88 -8.45 -11.50
C ASP A 571 12.26 -8.26 -10.11
N LEU A 572 12.95 -7.53 -9.22
CA LEU A 572 12.43 -7.18 -7.89
C LEU A 572 11.20 -6.27 -7.98
N GLN A 573 11.21 -5.29 -8.90
CA GLN A 573 10.06 -4.45 -9.20
C GLN A 573 8.86 -5.32 -9.57
N ARG A 574 9.02 -6.20 -10.56
CA ARG A 574 7.95 -7.09 -11.04
C ARG A 574 7.38 -7.93 -9.90
N LYS A 575 8.23 -8.65 -9.15
CA LYS A 575 7.81 -9.48 -8.01
C LYS A 575 7.04 -8.67 -6.95
N THR A 576 7.46 -7.44 -6.71
CA THR A 576 6.82 -6.56 -5.73
C THR A 576 5.49 -6.03 -6.23
N MET A 577 5.40 -5.66 -7.51
CA MET A 577 4.16 -5.21 -8.15
C MET A 577 3.12 -6.34 -8.24
N ASP A 578 3.54 -7.58 -8.48
CA ASP A 578 2.65 -8.76 -8.47
C ASP A 578 2.01 -8.94 -7.07
N GLY A 579 2.78 -8.69 -5.99
CA GLY A 579 2.28 -8.73 -4.62
C GLY A 579 1.24 -7.64 -4.30
N ILE A 580 1.30 -6.51 -5.00
CA ILE A 580 0.37 -5.37 -4.84
C ILE A 580 -0.91 -5.56 -5.66
N ARG A 581 -0.80 -6.10 -6.89
CA ARG A 581 -1.92 -6.25 -7.83
C ARG A 581 -2.67 -7.56 -7.62
N GLY A 582 -3.46 -7.62 -6.54
CA GLY A 582 -4.24 -8.82 -6.19
C GLY A 582 -3.42 -9.91 -5.50
N GLY A 583 -2.17 -9.62 -5.12
CA GLY A 583 -1.34 -10.51 -4.32
C GLY A 583 -1.45 -10.27 -2.81
N LYS A 584 -0.44 -10.74 -2.08
CA LYS A 584 -0.50 -10.83 -0.61
C LYS A 584 -0.66 -9.49 0.10
N SER A 585 -0.05 -8.43 -0.41
CA SER A 585 -0.19 -7.10 0.19
C SER A 585 -1.61 -6.55 0.04
N HIS A 586 -2.29 -6.87 -1.07
CA HIS A 586 -3.70 -6.51 -1.29
C HIS A 586 -4.62 -7.28 -0.33
N GLU A 587 -4.42 -8.59 -0.18
CA GLU A 587 -5.15 -9.40 0.81
C GLU A 587 -4.98 -8.86 2.23
N ASN A 588 -3.74 -8.56 2.63
CA ASN A 588 -3.43 -8.04 3.95
C ASN A 588 -4.10 -6.67 4.21
N LEU A 589 -4.13 -5.80 3.20
CA LEU A 589 -4.82 -4.51 3.29
C LEU A 589 -6.32 -4.70 3.46
N ASN A 590 -6.94 -5.62 2.71
CA ASN A 590 -8.37 -5.92 2.83
C ASN A 590 -8.69 -6.53 4.20
N ASP A 591 -7.87 -7.47 4.72
CA ASP A 591 -8.03 -8.00 6.08
C ASP A 591 -7.92 -6.89 7.14
N PHE A 592 -6.98 -5.95 6.96
CA PHE A 592 -6.83 -4.82 7.86
C PHE A 592 -8.04 -3.88 7.82
N ILE A 593 -8.58 -3.58 6.63
CA ILE A 593 -9.81 -2.81 6.44
C ILE A 593 -10.98 -3.49 7.14
N GLU A 594 -11.19 -4.78 6.89
CA GLU A 594 -12.26 -5.57 7.51
C GLU A 594 -12.11 -5.62 9.03
N TRP A 595 -10.89 -5.72 9.53
CA TRP A 595 -10.63 -5.65 10.96
C TRP A 595 -11.04 -4.28 11.53
N ILE A 596 -10.72 -3.16 10.87
CA ILE A 596 -11.18 -1.83 11.29
C ILE A 596 -12.71 -1.75 11.29
N LYS A 597 -13.40 -2.39 10.34
CA LYS A 597 -14.87 -2.36 10.26
C LYS A 597 -15.56 -3.14 11.38
N ARG A 598 -14.94 -4.22 11.87
CA ARG A 598 -15.43 -5.02 13.01
C ARG A 598 -15.21 -4.24 14.31
N ASN A 599 -16.11 -3.31 14.62
CA ASN A 599 -16.18 -2.66 15.93
C ASN A 599 -16.74 -3.59 16.99
#